data_AF-A0A970H5B7-F1
#
_entry.id   AF-A0A970H5B7-F1
#
_cell.length_a   1.000
_cell.length_b   1.000
_cell.length_c   1.000
_cell.angle_alpha   90.00
_cell.angle_beta   90.00
_cell.angle_gamma   90.00
#
_symmetry.space_group_name_H-M   'P 1'
#
loop_
_entity.id
_entity.type
_entity.pdbx_description
1 polymer ?
#
loop_
_entity_poly.entity_id
_entity_poly.type
_entity_poly.pdbx_seq_one_letter_code
_entity_poly.pdbx_strand_id
1 'polypeptide(L)'
;MKLKGLATMALAASLAASAAFAAPVSGQYSSMQKPRGSALMVITQETAGCRKMQDPLNFLEKKKRHIQEQVRAGKLTQEEADARIARIEERIRDIREFNKLSVPEKKAKLLDRYRKMLEQKAAAGKITRQEADRRLQAFTEKVEAWDGQGYPDFGCRHGKKR
;
A
#
# COMPACT_ATOMS: atom_id res chain seq x y z
N MET A 1 30.51 2.86 74.96
CA MET A 1 31.54 3.87 74.61
C MET A 1 32.36 3.36 73.42
N LYS A 2 32.59 4.26 72.46
CA LYS A 2 33.60 4.25 71.37
C LYS A 2 33.24 3.51 70.07
N LEU A 3 32.63 4.28 69.17
CA LEU A 3 32.81 4.20 67.71
C LEU A 3 34.31 4.15 67.35
N LYS A 4 34.65 3.39 66.30
CA LYS A 4 35.77 3.71 65.40
C LYS A 4 35.49 3.23 63.97
N GLY A 5 35.49 4.18 63.04
CA GLY A 5 36.35 4.10 61.84
C GLY A 5 35.75 3.57 60.54
N LEU A 6 35.17 4.48 59.75
CA LEU A 6 35.18 4.45 58.28
C LEU A 6 36.62 4.50 57.74
N ALA A 7 36.91 3.78 56.66
CA ALA A 7 37.25 4.35 55.34
C ALA A 7 38.14 3.44 54.46
N THR A 8 37.95 3.63 53.15
CA THR A 8 38.89 3.49 52.02
C THR A 8 38.71 2.34 51.02
N MET A 9 38.63 2.81 49.77
CA MET A 9 38.37 2.17 48.49
C MET A 9 39.49 1.22 48.06
N ALA A 10 39.14 0.22 47.27
CA ALA A 10 40.03 -0.28 46.21
C ALA A 10 39.21 -0.52 44.94
N LEU A 11 39.37 0.40 43.99
CA LEU A 11 38.77 0.39 42.66
C LEU A 11 39.71 -0.43 41.77
N ALA A 12 39.36 -1.68 41.49
CA ALA A 12 40.13 -2.54 40.59
C ALA A 12 39.48 -2.52 39.18
N ALA A 13 39.92 -1.55 38.37
CA ALA A 13 39.65 -1.54 36.93
C ALA A 13 40.53 -2.60 36.26
N SER A 14 39.93 -3.72 35.86
CA SER A 14 40.58 -4.71 35.00
C SER A 14 40.31 -4.37 33.53
N LEU A 15 41.27 -3.70 32.91
CA LEU A 15 41.41 -3.58 31.47
C LEU A 15 41.86 -4.93 30.90
N ALA A 16 40.98 -5.63 30.19
CA ALA A 16 41.37 -6.70 29.29
C ALA A 16 41.03 -6.27 27.86
N ALA A 17 42.05 -5.75 27.18
CA ALA A 17 42.05 -5.58 25.73
C ALA A 17 42.08 -6.98 25.08
N SER A 18 41.11 -7.25 24.22
CA SER A 18 41.21 -8.33 23.23
C SER A 18 40.99 -7.73 21.86
N ALA A 19 41.96 -8.03 21.00
CA ALA A 19 42.18 -7.42 19.71
C ALA A 19 41.08 -7.71 18.68
N ALA A 20 41.08 -6.85 17.68
CA ALA A 20 40.23 -6.84 16.51
C ALA A 20 40.15 -8.18 15.78
N PHE A 21 38.93 -8.58 15.43
CA PHE A 21 38.64 -9.23 14.16
C PHE A 21 37.64 -8.38 13.40
N ALA A 22 38.18 -7.56 12.50
CA ALA A 22 37.43 -7.03 11.37
C ALA A 22 37.08 -8.20 10.44
N ALA A 23 35.80 -8.56 10.40
CA ALA A 23 35.22 -9.35 9.32
C ALA A 23 34.15 -8.47 8.64
N PRO A 24 34.24 -8.19 7.33
CA PRO A 24 33.21 -7.44 6.63
C PRO A 24 32.01 -8.36 6.42
N VAL A 25 31.05 -8.37 7.35
CA VAL A 25 29.75 -8.98 7.08
C VAL A 25 28.91 -7.95 6.31
N SER A 26 28.95 -8.15 5.00
CA SER A 26 28.06 -7.61 3.99
C SER A 26 26.67 -7.29 4.56
N GLY A 27 26.25 -6.04 4.36
CA GLY A 27 24.94 -5.58 4.77
C GLY A 27 23.83 -6.47 4.23
N GLN A 28 23.17 -7.20 5.13
CA GLN A 28 21.84 -7.74 4.90
C GLN A 28 20.85 -6.96 5.74
N TYR A 29 20.45 -5.83 5.17
CA TYR A 29 19.27 -5.07 5.55
C TYR A 29 18.08 -6.01 5.47
N SER A 30 17.69 -6.56 6.61
CA SER A 30 16.49 -7.37 6.72
C SER A 30 15.30 -6.50 6.33
N SER A 31 14.67 -6.97 5.25
CA SER A 31 13.58 -6.40 4.53
C SER A 31 12.34 -6.16 5.39
N MET A 32 11.69 -5.02 5.13
CA MET A 32 10.25 -4.83 5.09
C MET A 32 9.41 -5.25 6.30
N GLN A 33 8.97 -4.26 7.08
CA GLN A 33 7.55 -4.17 7.44
C GLN A 33 7.04 -2.76 7.16
N LYS A 34 6.46 -2.60 5.97
CA LYS A 34 5.71 -1.41 5.56
C LYS A 34 4.30 -1.54 6.16
N PRO A 35 3.77 -0.55 6.89
CA PRO A 35 2.41 -0.61 7.39
C PRO A 35 1.43 -0.70 6.21
N ARG A 36 0.47 -1.64 6.32
CA ARG A 36 -0.60 -1.93 5.35
C ARG A 36 -1.53 -0.72 5.19
N GLY A 37 -1.06 0.28 4.44
CA GLY A 37 -1.93 1.29 3.84
C GLY A 37 -2.62 0.67 2.62
N SER A 38 -3.95 0.65 2.64
CA SER A 38 -4.87 0.55 1.49
C SER A 38 -4.35 -0.26 0.29
N ALA A 39 -4.72 -1.54 0.23
CA ALA A 39 -4.48 -2.41 -0.91
C ALA A 39 -5.27 -1.94 -2.15
N LEU A 40 -4.75 -0.96 -2.86
CA LEU A 40 -5.02 -0.71 -4.27
C LEU A 40 -3.70 -0.75 -5.04
N MET A 41 -3.01 -1.89 -4.96
CA MET A 41 -1.91 -2.22 -5.89
C MET A 41 -2.39 -3.44 -6.69
N VAL A 42 -2.95 -3.16 -7.86
CA VAL A 42 -3.22 -4.16 -8.88
C VAL A 42 -1.87 -4.69 -9.35
N ILE A 43 -1.66 -5.99 -9.18
CA ILE A 43 -0.51 -6.71 -9.73
C ILE A 43 -0.64 -6.59 -11.25
N THR A 44 0.17 -5.72 -11.83
CA THR A 44 0.36 -5.61 -13.27
C THR A 44 1.29 -6.75 -13.65
N GLN A 45 0.76 -7.79 -14.30
CA GLN A 45 1.64 -8.62 -15.12
C GLN A 45 2.09 -7.75 -16.29
N GLU A 46 3.41 -7.68 -16.48
CA GLU A 46 4.06 -6.98 -17.56
C GLU A 46 3.54 -7.51 -18.90
N THR A 47 2.68 -6.74 -19.54
CA THR A 47 2.55 -6.78 -20.99
C THR A 47 2.63 -5.37 -21.51
N ALA A 48 3.62 -5.15 -22.37
CA ALA A 48 3.71 -3.99 -23.21
C ALA A 48 2.38 -3.81 -23.96
N GLY A 49 1.73 -2.67 -23.74
CA GLY A 49 0.40 -2.34 -24.27
C GLY A 49 -0.57 -2.04 -23.14
N CYS A 50 -1.26 -0.91 -23.22
CA CYS A 50 -2.43 -0.64 -22.38
C CYS A 50 -3.44 -1.77 -22.57
N ARG A 51 -3.41 -2.81 -21.73
CA ARG A 51 -4.51 -3.77 -21.66
C ARG A 51 -5.71 -2.97 -21.17
N LYS A 52 -6.75 -2.88 -22.02
CA LYS A 52 -8.06 -2.40 -21.59
C LYS A 52 -8.38 -3.11 -20.29
N MET A 53 -8.57 -2.35 -19.22
CA MET A 53 -8.92 -2.90 -17.92
C MET A 53 -10.18 -3.75 -18.12
N GLN A 54 -10.08 -5.06 -17.86
CA GLN A 54 -11.25 -5.93 -17.87
C GLN A 54 -12.30 -5.33 -16.93
N ASP A 55 -13.59 -5.54 -17.24
CA ASP A 55 -14.69 -5.13 -16.35
C ASP A 55 -14.30 -5.48 -14.90
N PRO A 56 -14.24 -4.47 -14.00
CA PRO A 56 -13.75 -4.68 -12.65
C PRO A 56 -14.57 -5.75 -11.90
N LEU A 57 -15.84 -5.94 -12.24
CA LEU A 57 -16.65 -7.01 -11.68
C LEU A 57 -16.17 -8.38 -12.15
N ASN A 58 -15.92 -8.54 -13.46
CA ASN A 58 -15.41 -9.79 -14.02
C ASN A 58 -14.03 -10.16 -13.44
N PHE A 59 -13.16 -9.17 -13.27
CA PHE A 59 -11.86 -9.37 -12.65
C PHE A 59 -11.96 -9.88 -11.20
N LEU A 60 -12.86 -9.27 -10.41
CA LEU A 60 -13.08 -9.67 -9.02
C LEU A 60 -13.69 -11.08 -8.91
N GLU A 61 -14.62 -11.43 -9.79
CA GLU A 61 -15.19 -12.79 -9.85
C GLU A 61 -14.14 -13.85 -10.23
N LYS A 62 -13.27 -13.54 -11.21
CA LYS A 62 -12.12 -14.41 -11.53
C LYS A 62 -11.18 -14.57 -10.34
N LYS A 63 -10.95 -13.49 -9.57
CA LYS A 63 -10.12 -13.53 -8.37
C LYS A 63 -10.73 -14.42 -7.28
N LYS A 64 -12.05 -14.41 -7.07
CA LYS A 64 -12.73 -15.34 -6.16
C LYS A 64 -12.48 -16.78 -6.55
N ARG A 65 -12.65 -17.11 -7.84
CA ARG A 65 -12.38 -18.46 -8.38
C ARG A 65 -10.94 -18.89 -8.15
N HIS A 66 -9.99 -18.00 -8.42
CA HIS A 66 -8.58 -18.30 -8.22
C HIS A 66 -8.23 -18.55 -6.74
N ILE A 67 -8.87 -17.83 -5.80
CA ILE A 67 -8.72 -18.10 -4.37
C ILE A 67 -9.24 -19.51 -4.03
N GLN A 68 -10.41 -19.89 -4.55
CA GLN A 68 -10.96 -21.23 -4.34
C GLN A 68 -10.06 -22.34 -4.91
N GLU A 69 -9.42 -22.10 -6.07
CA GLU A 69 -8.43 -23.01 -6.63
C GLU A 69 -7.20 -23.14 -5.72
N GLN A 70 -6.73 -22.05 -5.11
CA GLN A 70 -5.61 -22.08 -4.16
C GLN A 70 -5.95 -22.87 -2.88
N VAL A 71 -7.19 -22.80 -2.41
CA VAL A 71 -7.68 -23.64 -1.29
C VAL A 71 -7.67 -25.11 -1.67
N ARG A 72 -8.21 -25.46 -2.84
CA ARG A 72 -8.20 -26.85 -3.34
C ARG A 72 -6.78 -27.39 -3.53
N ALA A 73 -5.85 -26.52 -3.92
CA ALA A 73 -4.43 -26.85 -4.07
C ALA A 73 -3.68 -26.90 -2.71
N GLY A 74 -4.34 -26.67 -1.58
CA GLY A 74 -3.73 -26.66 -0.25
C GLY A 74 -2.77 -25.49 -0.01
N LYS A 75 -2.75 -24.48 -0.89
CA LYS A 75 -1.86 -23.31 -0.80
C LYS A 75 -2.39 -22.22 0.13
N LEU A 76 -3.66 -22.31 0.49
CA LEU A 76 -4.36 -21.33 1.29
C LEU A 76 -5.31 -22.05 2.24
N THR A 77 -5.41 -21.59 3.49
CA THR A 77 -6.41 -22.14 4.43
C THR A 77 -7.80 -21.62 4.07
N GLN A 78 -8.83 -22.31 4.55
CA GLN A 78 -10.22 -21.92 4.33
C GLN A 78 -10.49 -20.53 4.95
N GLU A 79 -9.97 -20.26 6.15
CA GLU A 79 -10.14 -19.01 6.86
C GLU A 79 -9.48 -17.83 6.13
N GLU A 80 -8.27 -18.03 5.59
CA GLU A 80 -7.60 -17.03 4.78
C GLU A 80 -8.33 -16.77 3.46
N ALA A 81 -8.91 -17.82 2.86
CA ALA A 81 -9.71 -17.71 1.66
C ALA A 81 -10.97 -16.89 1.91
N ASP A 82 -11.70 -17.20 2.97
CA ASP A 82 -12.95 -16.54 3.34
C ASP A 82 -12.70 -15.07 3.67
N ALA A 83 -11.62 -14.76 4.40
CA ALA A 83 -11.23 -13.37 4.69
C ALA A 83 -10.84 -12.58 3.42
N ARG A 84 -10.30 -13.24 2.39
CA ARG A 84 -9.99 -12.61 1.10
C ARG A 84 -11.24 -12.46 0.23
N ILE A 85 -12.11 -13.47 0.22
CA ILE A 85 -13.38 -13.47 -0.51
C ILE A 85 -14.30 -12.38 0.05
N ALA A 86 -14.43 -12.25 1.37
CA ALA A 86 -15.23 -11.22 2.02
C ALA A 86 -14.81 -9.80 1.57
N ARG A 87 -13.50 -9.53 1.50
CA ARG A 87 -12.98 -8.24 0.98
C ARG A 87 -13.29 -8.04 -0.50
N ILE A 88 -13.28 -9.11 -1.30
CA ILE A 88 -13.65 -9.03 -2.71
C ILE A 88 -15.14 -8.74 -2.85
N GLU A 89 -15.99 -9.36 -2.04
CA GLU A 89 -17.43 -9.12 -2.05
C GLU A 89 -17.79 -7.71 -1.61
N GLU A 90 -17.14 -7.19 -0.58
CA GLU A 90 -17.22 -5.78 -0.21
C GLU A 90 -16.86 -4.88 -1.40
N ARG A 91 -15.77 -5.19 -2.09
CA ARG A 91 -15.35 -4.42 -3.26
C ARG A 91 -16.35 -4.50 -4.42
N ILE A 92 -16.97 -5.67 -4.64
CA ILE A 92 -18.03 -5.84 -5.63
C ILE A 92 -19.24 -4.98 -5.26
N ARG A 93 -19.63 -4.95 -3.98
CA ARG A 93 -20.73 -4.08 -3.51
C ARG A 93 -20.42 -2.60 -3.75
N ASP A 94 -19.22 -2.14 -3.39
CA ASP A 94 -18.78 -0.76 -3.64
C ASP A 94 -18.91 -0.38 -5.12
N ILE A 95 -18.46 -1.26 -6.03
CA ILE A 95 -18.52 -1.00 -7.47
C ILE A 95 -19.96 -0.96 -7.96
N ARG A 96 -20.82 -1.87 -7.48
CA ARG A 96 -22.24 -1.87 -7.83
C ARG A 96 -22.93 -0.61 -7.33
N GLU A 97 -22.67 -0.19 -6.09
CA GLU A 97 -23.20 1.06 -5.54
C GLU A 97 -22.71 2.27 -6.33
N PHE A 98 -21.41 2.32 -6.62
CA PHE A 98 -20.82 3.38 -7.45
C PHE A 98 -21.47 3.44 -8.84
N ASN A 99 -21.74 2.30 -9.48
CA ASN A 99 -22.36 2.26 -10.79
C ASN A 99 -23.81 2.75 -10.79
N LYS A 100 -24.53 2.62 -9.66
CA LYS A 100 -25.90 3.14 -9.48
C LYS A 100 -25.96 4.68 -9.39
N LEU A 101 -24.87 5.34 -9.01
CA LEU A 101 -24.82 6.79 -8.89
C LEU A 101 -24.91 7.47 -10.26
N SER A 102 -25.39 8.72 -10.26
CA SER A 102 -25.35 9.57 -11.44
C SER A 102 -23.90 9.95 -11.81
N VAL A 103 -23.67 10.33 -13.06
CA VAL A 103 -22.34 10.78 -13.53
C VAL A 103 -21.74 11.91 -12.67
N PRO A 104 -22.47 13.00 -12.32
CA PRO A 104 -21.89 14.05 -11.47
C PRO A 104 -21.53 13.54 -10.07
N GLU A 105 -22.35 12.68 -9.46
CA GLU A 105 -22.06 12.08 -8.15
C GLU A 105 -20.84 11.16 -8.20
N LYS A 106 -20.69 10.39 -9.28
CA LYS A 106 -19.50 9.56 -9.53
C LYS A 106 -18.24 10.40 -9.58
N LYS A 107 -18.27 11.49 -10.36
CA LYS A 107 -17.14 12.44 -10.46
C LYS A 107 -16.80 13.02 -9.08
N ALA A 108 -17.80 13.50 -8.34
CA ALA A 108 -17.60 14.03 -6.98
C ALA A 108 -16.98 12.99 -6.02
N LYS A 109 -17.48 11.75 -6.02
CA LYS A 109 -16.97 10.66 -5.16
C LYS A 109 -15.53 10.27 -5.53
N LEU A 110 -15.16 10.32 -6.82
CA LEU A 110 -13.78 10.09 -7.27
C LEU A 110 -12.84 11.19 -6.78
N LEU A 111 -13.24 12.45 -6.93
CA LEU A 111 -12.45 13.62 -6.51
C LEU A 111 -12.26 13.63 -5.00
N ASP A 112 -13.32 13.40 -4.22
CA ASP A 112 -13.25 13.34 -2.75
C ASP A 112 -12.29 12.23 -2.28
N ARG A 113 -12.42 11.02 -2.85
CA ARG A 113 -11.53 9.91 -2.51
C ARG A 113 -10.08 10.22 -2.83
N TYR A 114 -9.82 10.84 -3.97
CA TYR A 114 -8.46 11.18 -4.39
C TYR A 114 -7.87 12.32 -3.55
N ARG A 115 -8.66 13.34 -3.23
CA ARG A 115 -8.29 14.43 -2.31
C ARG A 115 -7.89 13.87 -0.95
N LYS A 116 -8.74 13.06 -0.32
CA LYS A 116 -8.44 12.41 0.97
C LYS A 116 -7.15 11.59 0.93
N MET A 117 -6.90 10.85 -0.15
CA MET A 117 -5.65 10.10 -0.32
C MET A 117 -4.44 11.03 -0.41
N LEU A 118 -4.55 12.17 -1.10
CA LEU A 118 -3.48 13.15 -1.20
C LEU A 118 -3.22 13.85 0.14
N GLU A 119 -4.27 14.27 0.85
CA GLU A 119 -4.18 14.84 2.19
C GLU A 119 -3.49 13.89 3.16
N GLN A 120 -3.86 12.60 3.16
CA GLN A 120 -3.19 11.58 3.96
C GLN A 120 -1.70 11.43 3.61
N LYS A 121 -1.35 11.50 2.31
CA LYS A 121 0.05 11.44 1.88
C LYS A 121 0.82 12.70 2.26
N ALA A 122 0.19 13.88 2.18
CA ALA A 122 0.79 15.14 2.56
C ALA A 122 1.01 15.22 4.08
N ALA A 123 0.01 14.80 4.87
CA ALA A 123 0.11 14.68 6.33
C ALA A 123 1.19 13.66 6.74
N ALA A 124 1.35 12.58 5.99
CA ALA A 124 2.42 11.60 6.20
C ALA A 124 3.80 12.08 5.67
N GLY A 125 3.92 13.30 5.16
CA GLY A 125 5.17 13.86 4.62
C GLY A 125 5.67 13.18 3.33
N LYS A 126 4.84 12.35 2.68
CA LYS A 126 5.21 11.62 1.46
C LYS A 126 5.15 12.49 0.21
N ILE A 127 4.40 13.59 0.27
CA ILE A 127 4.28 14.61 -0.78
C ILE A 127 4.19 15.99 -0.11
N THR A 128 4.57 17.04 -0.84
CA THR A 128 4.33 18.42 -0.40
C THR A 128 2.88 18.82 -0.66
N ARG A 129 2.39 19.88 0.01
CA ARG A 129 1.05 20.44 -0.26
C ARG A 129 0.90 20.86 -1.73
N GLN A 130 1.90 21.55 -2.27
CA GLN A 130 1.92 21.97 -3.67
C GLN A 130 1.86 20.78 -4.64
N GLU A 131 2.57 19.69 -4.35
CA GLU A 131 2.52 18.47 -5.18
C GLU A 131 1.17 17.75 -5.06
N ALA A 132 0.52 17.81 -3.88
CA ALA A 132 -0.84 17.33 -3.70
C ALA A 132 -1.82 18.12 -4.58
N ASP A 133 -1.77 19.45 -4.53
CA ASP A 133 -2.66 20.33 -5.29
C ASP A 133 -2.48 20.14 -6.80
N ARG A 134 -1.23 20.09 -7.27
CA ARG A 134 -0.91 19.79 -8.67
C ARG A 134 -1.50 18.46 -9.12
N ARG A 135 -1.37 17.41 -8.30
CA ARG A 135 -1.93 16.10 -8.60
C ARG A 135 -3.44 16.11 -8.61
N LEU A 136 -4.07 16.84 -7.69
CA LEU A 136 -5.52 16.98 -7.60
C LEU A 136 -6.07 17.68 -8.85
N GLN A 137 -5.43 18.75 -9.32
CA GLN A 137 -5.81 19.44 -10.57
C GLN A 137 -5.73 18.50 -11.77
N ALA A 138 -4.58 17.84 -11.98
CA ALA A 138 -4.41 16.90 -13.09
C ALA A 138 -5.38 15.71 -13.05
N PHE A 139 -5.82 15.30 -11.85
CA PHE A 139 -6.85 14.28 -11.70
C PHE A 139 -8.25 14.84 -11.98
N THR A 140 -8.52 16.08 -11.57
CA THR A 140 -9.78 16.78 -11.84
C THR A 140 -10.04 16.92 -13.32
N GLU A 141 -9.04 17.34 -14.10
CA GLU A 141 -9.13 17.40 -15.57
C GLU A 141 -9.51 16.05 -16.19
N LYS A 142 -8.90 14.95 -15.71
CA LYS A 142 -9.21 13.60 -16.20
C LYS A 142 -10.62 13.16 -15.82
N VAL A 143 -11.05 13.47 -14.60
CA VAL A 143 -12.41 13.14 -14.12
C VAL A 143 -13.45 13.95 -14.90
N GLU A 144 -13.15 15.20 -15.26
CA GLU A 144 -14.06 16.01 -16.05
C GLU A 144 -14.16 15.52 -17.50
N ALA A 145 -13.03 15.14 -18.10
CA ALA A 145 -12.97 14.55 -19.44
C ALA A 145 -13.57 13.13 -19.52
N TRP A 146 -13.88 12.51 -18.39
CA TRP A 146 -14.47 11.18 -18.35
C TRP A 146 -15.99 11.23 -18.61
N ASP A 147 -16.45 10.37 -19.51
CA ASP A 147 -17.84 10.22 -19.97
C ASP A 147 -18.81 9.69 -18.90
N GLY A 148 -18.28 9.25 -17.75
CA GLY A 148 -19.07 8.67 -16.68
C GLY A 148 -19.50 7.22 -16.93
N GLN A 149 -19.07 6.63 -18.05
CA GLN A 149 -19.37 5.26 -18.42
C GLN A 149 -18.27 4.31 -17.92
N GLY A 150 -18.70 3.20 -17.30
CA GLY A 150 -17.79 2.17 -16.80
C GLY A 150 -16.99 2.60 -15.56
N TYR A 151 -15.86 1.94 -15.34
CA TYR A 151 -14.91 2.32 -14.29
C TYR A 151 -13.79 3.17 -14.91
N PRO A 152 -13.41 4.31 -14.31
CA PRO A 152 -12.46 5.21 -14.95
C PRO A 152 -11.09 4.56 -15.18
N ASP A 153 -10.63 4.53 -16.43
CA ASP A 153 -9.27 4.09 -16.78
C ASP A 153 -8.30 5.26 -16.79
N PHE A 154 -7.96 5.76 -15.60
CA PHE A 154 -6.92 6.78 -15.45
C PHE A 154 -5.50 6.20 -15.54
N GLY A 155 -5.38 4.91 -15.86
CA GLY A 155 -4.20 4.07 -15.64
C GLY A 155 -3.20 3.98 -16.80
N CYS A 156 -3.55 4.45 -18.00
CA CYS A 156 -2.59 4.51 -19.10
C CYS A 156 -1.54 5.61 -18.84
N ARG A 157 -0.42 5.21 -18.24
CA ARG A 157 0.84 5.93 -18.39
C ARG A 157 1.24 5.80 -19.86
N HIS A 158 0.94 6.82 -20.66
CA HIS A 158 1.60 7.01 -21.94
C HIS A 158 3.10 7.11 -21.64
N GLY A 159 3.84 6.02 -21.89
CA GLY A 159 5.29 6.08 -21.87
C GLY A 159 5.68 7.16 -22.87
N LYS A 160 6.36 8.22 -22.40
CA LYS A 160 7.04 9.12 -23.32
C LYS A 160 7.99 8.23 -24.13
N LYS A 161 7.73 8.08 -25.43
CA LYS A 161 8.74 7.59 -26.36
C LYS A 161 9.92 8.56 -26.19
N ARG A 162 11.02 8.06 -25.62
CA ARG A 162 12.29 8.79 -25.59
C ARG A 162 12.89 8.78 -26.98
#